data_AF-A0A250J813-F1
#
_entry.id   AF-A0A250J813-F1
#
_cell.length_a   1.000
_cell.length_b   1.000
_cell.length_c   1.000
_cell.angle_alpha   90.00
_cell.angle_beta   90.00
_cell.angle_gamma   90.00
#
_symmetry.space_group_name_H-M   'P 1'
#
loop_
_entity.id
_entity.type
_entity.pdbx_description
1 polymer ?
#
loop_
_entity_poly.entity_id
_entity_poly.type
_entity_poly.pdbx_seq_one_letter_code
_entity_poly.pdbx_strand_id
1 'polypeptide(L)'
;MTTAPGQPPRSVNASLQDELNRASLKPADHGVVHPDLPGIRTRREPFSQPHEFADFTRDARASTHRLMENPTGQEMLTDINNKTGQLNPGATGTAQKPLTAVDIHSSNKMTHSPRVSGNTAEEKLASAKPAYRFDGQPGTGAASTVKYNPNAGRSDPGDVALRPGDFRANSLGHEMVHAHRAAHGLQVPPLEASKHAQNSMLKKYDPQTPGDVNYPKQVINQHALLKEEFETVGLQRTPGHPDAPTEKKIRKELGMPPRTNYSGEVPGGANHQELQRVDEALDNRLGVSKRFNLTDSPVTKIVNHLEK
;
A
#
# COMPACT_ATOMS: atom_id res chain seq x y z
N MET A 1 26.87 -17.96 -34.63
CA MET A 1 25.38 -17.96 -34.57
C MET A 1 24.91 -16.70 -35.26
N THR A 2 24.19 -16.89 -36.36
CA THR A 2 23.75 -15.87 -37.32
C THR A 2 22.58 -15.05 -36.75
N THR A 3 22.72 -13.73 -36.77
CA THR A 3 21.64 -12.77 -36.49
C THR A 3 20.73 -12.63 -37.71
N ALA A 4 19.42 -12.57 -37.47
CA ALA A 4 18.41 -12.38 -38.51
C ALA A 4 18.51 -10.98 -39.16
N PRO A 5 18.24 -10.84 -40.47
CA PRO A 5 18.34 -9.56 -41.17
C PRO A 5 17.03 -8.76 -41.05
N GLY A 6 17.12 -7.47 -40.68
CA GLY A 6 15.98 -6.56 -40.82
C GLY A 6 15.97 -5.29 -39.97
N GLN A 7 16.82 -5.13 -38.96
CA GLN A 7 16.96 -3.84 -38.26
C GLN A 7 18.30 -3.20 -38.60
N PRO A 8 18.32 -1.96 -39.14
CA PRO A 8 19.57 -1.22 -39.26
C PRO A 8 20.18 -1.09 -37.85
N PRO A 9 21.50 -1.30 -37.70
CA PRO A 9 22.16 -1.09 -36.42
C PRO A 9 21.84 0.34 -35.96
N ARG A 10 21.31 0.49 -34.73
CA ARG A 10 21.12 1.81 -34.13
C ARG A 10 22.46 2.55 -34.26
N SER A 11 22.44 3.69 -34.93
CA SER A 11 23.66 4.47 -35.11
C SER A 11 24.20 4.81 -33.74
N VAL A 12 25.50 4.60 -33.54
CA VAL A 12 26.19 4.90 -32.27
C VAL A 12 25.96 6.36 -31.86
N ASN A 13 25.69 7.23 -32.85
CA ASN A 13 25.30 8.62 -32.65
C ASN A 13 23.92 8.78 -32.01
N ALA A 14 22.92 7.96 -32.34
CA ALA A 14 21.59 8.06 -31.73
C ALA A 14 21.58 7.70 -30.24
N SER A 15 22.37 6.69 -29.83
CA SER A 15 22.52 6.34 -28.41
C SER A 15 23.29 7.41 -27.63
N LEU A 16 24.33 8.00 -28.24
CA LEU A 16 25.08 9.10 -27.63
C LEU A 16 24.23 10.39 -27.54
N GLN A 17 23.43 10.68 -28.57
CA GLN A 17 22.49 11.81 -28.55
C GLN A 17 21.42 11.62 -27.46
N ASP A 18 20.89 10.41 -27.30
CA ASP A 18 19.93 10.09 -26.24
C ASP A 18 20.56 10.23 -24.84
N GLU A 19 21.81 9.81 -24.65
CA GLU A 19 22.55 10.02 -23.39
C GLU A 19 22.81 11.50 -23.10
N LEU A 20 23.24 12.26 -24.12
CA LEU A 20 23.48 13.70 -24.00
C LEU A 20 22.19 14.49 -23.74
N ASN A 21 21.07 14.07 -24.35
CA ASN A 21 19.75 14.64 -24.10
C ASN A 21 19.23 14.32 -22.68
N ARG A 22 19.52 13.13 -22.14
CA ARG A 22 19.22 12.78 -20.74
C ARG A 22 20.07 13.57 -19.74
N ALA A 23 21.34 13.83 -20.06
CA ALA A 23 22.26 14.59 -19.22
C ALA A 23 21.93 16.10 -19.15
N SER A 24 21.22 16.64 -20.15
CA SER A 24 20.87 18.06 -20.27
C SER A 24 19.49 18.42 -19.72
N LEU A 25 18.74 17.46 -19.16
CA LEU A 25 17.48 17.73 -18.47
C LEU A 25 17.74 18.48 -17.15
N LYS A 26 17.16 19.67 -17.01
CA LYS A 26 17.02 20.31 -15.68
C LYS A 26 16.34 19.30 -14.74
N PRO A 27 16.75 19.20 -13.46
CA PRO A 27 16.10 18.31 -12.51
C PRO A 27 14.60 18.60 -12.46
N ALA A 28 13.80 17.78 -13.13
CA ALA A 28 12.41 17.67 -12.76
C ALA A 28 12.41 16.81 -11.50
N ASP A 29 12.02 17.39 -10.38
CA ASP A 29 11.90 16.65 -9.11
C ASP A 29 10.72 15.66 -9.13
N HIS A 30 10.00 15.59 -10.25
CA HIS A 30 8.87 14.70 -10.45
C HIS A 30 8.70 14.28 -11.92
N GLY A 31 8.00 13.17 -12.14
CA GLY A 31 7.67 12.64 -13.47
C GLY A 31 6.17 12.33 -13.62
N VAL A 32 5.67 12.43 -14.85
CA VAL A 32 4.29 12.08 -15.22
C VAL A 32 4.23 10.57 -15.50
N VAL A 33 3.38 9.84 -14.77
CA VAL A 33 3.15 8.41 -15.01
C VAL A 33 2.00 8.13 -15.98
N HIS A 34 1.04 9.04 -16.11
CA HIS A 34 -0.04 8.97 -17.10
C HIS A 34 -0.58 10.39 -17.35
N PRO A 35 -0.91 10.78 -18.60
CA PRO A 35 -1.45 12.12 -18.89
C PRO A 35 -2.77 12.41 -18.16
N ASP A 36 -3.63 11.40 -18.03
CA ASP A 36 -4.96 11.56 -17.38
C ASP A 36 -4.91 11.46 -15.85
N LEU A 37 -3.73 11.24 -15.25
CA LEU A 37 -3.56 11.09 -13.81
C LEU A 37 -2.61 12.16 -13.24
N PRO A 38 -2.93 13.47 -13.37
CA PRO A 38 -2.04 14.53 -12.94
C PRO A 38 -1.70 14.53 -11.45
N GLY A 39 -2.51 13.88 -10.61
CA GLY A 39 -2.35 13.71 -9.16
C GLY A 39 -1.51 12.50 -8.74
N ILE A 40 -0.98 11.72 -9.68
CA ILE A 40 -0.06 10.60 -9.41
C ILE A 40 1.26 10.90 -10.11
N ARG A 41 2.36 10.93 -9.35
CA ARG A 41 3.67 11.34 -9.89
C ARG A 41 4.78 10.45 -9.37
N THR A 42 5.81 10.25 -10.19
CA THR A 42 7.11 9.83 -9.65
C THR A 42 7.79 11.02 -8.98
N ARG A 43 8.60 10.78 -7.95
CA ARG A 43 9.43 11.78 -7.27
C ARG A 43 10.89 11.38 -7.32
N ARG A 44 11.75 12.37 -7.58
CA ARG A 44 13.20 12.19 -7.62
C ARG A 44 13.75 12.24 -6.20
N GLU A 45 14.60 11.28 -5.85
CA GLU A 45 15.32 11.31 -4.58
C GLU A 45 16.51 12.29 -4.68
N PRO A 46 16.88 13.02 -3.60
CA PRO A 46 17.90 14.07 -3.64
C PRO A 46 19.26 13.66 -4.23
N PHE A 47 19.59 12.36 -4.17
CA PHE A 47 20.89 11.82 -4.61
C PHE A 47 20.79 10.89 -5.83
N SER A 48 19.60 10.71 -6.43
CA SER A 48 19.47 9.84 -7.61
C SER A 48 20.01 10.53 -8.85
N GLN A 49 20.73 9.79 -9.71
CA GLN A 49 21.22 10.34 -10.97
C GLN A 49 20.05 10.66 -11.92
N PRO A 50 20.16 11.67 -12.81
CA PRO A 50 19.06 12.04 -13.70
C PRO A 50 18.59 10.88 -14.60
N HIS A 51 19.52 10.06 -15.10
CA HIS A 51 19.20 8.94 -15.97
C HIS A 51 18.49 7.80 -15.21
N GLU A 52 18.89 7.50 -13.98
CA GLU A 52 18.22 6.53 -13.11
C GLU A 52 16.78 6.96 -12.83
N PHE A 53 16.55 8.25 -12.57
CA PHE A 53 15.23 8.81 -12.37
C PHE A 53 14.36 8.73 -13.64
N ALA A 54 14.94 8.96 -14.81
CA ALA A 54 14.25 8.84 -16.09
C ALA A 54 13.85 7.38 -16.37
N ASP A 55 14.73 6.41 -16.14
CA ASP A 55 14.43 4.99 -16.33
C ASP A 55 13.37 4.50 -15.33
N PHE A 56 13.50 4.86 -14.05
CA PHE A 56 12.46 4.63 -13.04
C PHE A 56 11.10 5.21 -13.47
N THR A 57 11.08 6.47 -13.92
CA THR A 57 9.84 7.13 -14.37
C THR A 57 9.24 6.42 -15.59
N ARG A 58 10.07 5.95 -16.51
CA ARG A 58 9.62 5.16 -17.67
C ARG A 58 8.97 3.85 -17.23
N ASP A 59 9.57 3.16 -16.27
CA ASP A 59 9.04 1.88 -15.77
C ASP A 59 7.74 2.06 -14.97
N ALA A 60 7.68 3.07 -14.09
CA ALA A 60 6.45 3.41 -13.38
C ALA A 60 5.32 3.81 -14.35
N ARG A 61 5.65 4.55 -15.41
CA ARG A 61 4.72 4.89 -16.50
C ARG A 61 4.22 3.64 -17.22
N ALA A 62 5.10 2.70 -17.58
CA ALA A 62 4.69 1.47 -18.26
C ALA A 62 3.73 0.63 -17.39
N SER A 63 4.04 0.46 -16.11
CA SER A 63 3.17 -0.23 -15.15
C SER A 63 1.83 0.49 -14.96
N THR A 64 1.84 1.82 -14.89
CA THR A 64 0.62 2.64 -14.76
C THR A 64 -0.26 2.53 -16.02
N HIS A 65 0.31 2.63 -17.22
CA HIS A 65 -0.44 2.41 -18.46
C HIS A 65 -1.04 1.00 -18.51
N ARG A 66 -0.27 -0.02 -18.11
CA ARG A 66 -0.77 -1.39 -18.09
C ARG A 66 -1.97 -1.58 -17.15
N LEU A 67 -2.00 -0.86 -16.03
CA LEU A 67 -3.17 -0.82 -15.13
C LEU A 67 -4.34 -0.06 -15.77
N MET A 68 -4.08 1.10 -16.40
CA MET A 68 -5.10 1.93 -17.06
C MET A 68 -5.74 1.27 -18.29
N GLU A 69 -5.13 0.23 -18.87
CA GLU A 69 -5.71 -0.56 -19.97
C GLU A 69 -6.92 -1.41 -19.53
N ASN A 70 -7.12 -1.63 -18.23
CA ASN A 70 -8.14 -2.52 -17.71
C ASN A 70 -9.09 -1.80 -16.75
N PRO A 71 -10.38 -2.20 -16.66
CA PRO A 71 -11.39 -1.48 -15.90
C PRO A 71 -11.05 -1.27 -14.41
N THR A 72 -10.60 -2.31 -13.70
CA THR A 72 -10.29 -2.20 -12.27
C THR A 72 -9.15 -1.21 -12.02
N GLY A 73 -8.08 -1.30 -12.82
CA GLY A 73 -6.94 -0.40 -12.70
C GLY A 73 -7.29 1.03 -13.07
N GLN A 74 -8.07 1.22 -14.14
CA GLN A 74 -8.54 2.52 -14.59
C GLN A 74 -9.41 3.22 -13.53
N GLU A 75 -10.46 2.56 -13.04
CA GLU A 75 -11.37 3.11 -12.03
C GLU A 75 -10.62 3.48 -10.76
N MET A 76 -9.80 2.55 -10.24
CA MET A 76 -9.00 2.78 -9.03
C MET A 76 -8.08 3.99 -9.15
N LEU A 77 -7.30 4.09 -10.25
CA LEU A 77 -6.32 5.15 -10.43
C LEU A 77 -7.00 6.50 -10.68
N THR A 78 -8.11 6.52 -11.43
CA THR A 78 -8.92 7.71 -11.63
C THR A 78 -9.54 8.20 -10.32
N ASP A 79 -10.08 7.32 -9.48
CA ASP A 79 -10.66 7.68 -8.19
C ASP A 79 -9.64 8.28 -7.22
N ILE A 80 -8.45 7.65 -7.13
CA ILE A 80 -7.32 8.20 -6.38
C ILE A 80 -6.97 9.60 -6.90
N ASN A 81 -6.83 9.74 -8.21
CA ASN A 81 -6.45 11.00 -8.84
C ASN A 81 -7.47 12.11 -8.56
N ASN A 82 -8.76 11.82 -8.66
CA ASN A 82 -9.85 12.78 -8.46
C ASN A 82 -9.88 13.32 -7.02
N LYS A 83 -9.35 12.56 -6.05
CA LYS A 83 -9.22 12.99 -4.65
C LYS A 83 -8.04 13.91 -4.36
N THR A 84 -7.19 14.22 -5.32
CA THR A 84 -5.98 15.04 -5.10
C THR A 84 -6.26 16.35 -4.34
N GLY A 85 -7.32 17.08 -4.68
CA GLY A 85 -7.69 18.31 -3.97
C GLY A 85 -8.14 18.06 -2.53
N GLN A 86 -8.99 17.05 -2.31
CA GLN A 86 -9.50 16.69 -0.98
C GLN A 86 -8.37 16.22 -0.05
N LEU A 87 -7.40 15.47 -0.57
CA LEU A 87 -6.29 14.90 0.22
C LEU A 87 -5.20 15.93 0.56
N ASN A 88 -5.27 17.14 -0.01
CA ASN A 88 -4.31 18.21 0.22
C ASN A 88 -5.05 19.52 0.62
N PRO A 89 -5.81 19.51 1.73
CA PRO A 89 -6.66 20.64 2.10
C PRO A 89 -5.83 21.90 2.36
N GLY A 90 -6.19 23.00 1.72
CA GLY A 90 -5.52 24.30 1.88
C GLY A 90 -4.11 24.39 1.25
N ALA A 91 -3.63 23.35 0.58
CA ALA A 91 -2.36 23.38 -0.13
C ALA A 91 -2.55 23.87 -1.57
N THR A 92 -1.57 24.60 -2.08
CA THR A 92 -1.50 25.01 -3.49
C THR A 92 -0.26 24.39 -4.12
N GLY A 93 -0.44 23.64 -5.21
CA GLY A 93 0.67 23.06 -5.96
C GLY A 93 1.39 24.09 -6.81
N THR A 94 2.66 23.85 -7.09
CA THR A 94 3.41 24.61 -8.09
C THR A 94 3.75 23.72 -9.29
N ALA A 95 4.23 24.32 -10.38
CA ALA A 95 4.71 23.54 -11.52
C ALA A 95 5.85 22.59 -11.13
N GLN A 96 6.70 22.96 -10.17
CA GLN A 96 7.82 22.15 -9.68
C GLN A 96 7.38 21.11 -8.64
N LYS A 97 6.38 21.47 -7.82
CA LYS A 97 5.83 20.61 -6.76
C LYS A 97 4.30 20.55 -6.88
N PRO A 98 3.77 19.80 -7.88
CA PRO A 98 2.33 19.65 -8.02
C PRO A 98 1.74 18.91 -6.82
N LEU A 99 0.49 19.22 -6.49
CA LEU A 99 -0.29 18.44 -5.54
C LEU A 99 -0.51 17.03 -6.09
N THR A 100 -0.40 16.05 -5.21
CA THR A 100 -0.58 14.65 -5.58
C THR A 100 -1.38 13.92 -4.52
N ALA A 101 -2.24 13.02 -4.97
CA ALA A 101 -2.79 11.95 -4.14
C ALA A 101 -1.74 10.87 -3.89
N VAL A 102 -0.83 10.62 -4.84
CA VAL A 102 0.22 9.59 -4.71
C VAL A 102 1.56 10.12 -5.22
N ASP A 103 2.58 9.96 -4.39
CA ASP A 103 3.99 10.11 -4.77
C ASP A 103 4.64 8.73 -4.86
N ILE A 104 5.20 8.40 -6.02
CA ILE A 104 5.91 7.13 -6.26
C ILE A 104 7.41 7.42 -6.23
N HIS A 105 8.16 6.68 -5.44
CA HIS A 105 9.60 6.80 -5.30
C HIS A 105 10.29 5.49 -5.67
N SER A 106 11.44 5.56 -6.31
CA SER A 106 12.25 4.37 -6.55
C SER A 106 12.74 3.77 -5.22
N SER A 107 12.77 2.45 -5.13
CA SER A 107 13.27 1.70 -3.97
C SER A 107 13.70 0.29 -4.38
N ASN A 108 14.34 -0.44 -3.46
CA ASN A 108 14.60 -1.87 -3.63
C ASN A 108 13.43 -2.75 -3.16
N LYS A 109 12.36 -2.16 -2.61
CA LYS A 109 11.15 -2.85 -2.16
C LYS A 109 9.89 -2.17 -2.69
N MET A 110 8.84 -2.96 -2.89
CA MET A 110 7.49 -2.47 -3.10
C MET A 110 6.86 -2.29 -1.71
N THR A 111 6.46 -1.06 -1.38
CA THR A 111 5.75 -0.76 -0.13
C THR A 111 4.87 0.49 -0.27
N HIS A 112 3.79 0.54 0.49
CA HIS A 112 2.93 1.70 0.63
C HIS A 112 3.04 2.29 2.05
N SER A 113 2.86 3.61 2.15
CA SER A 113 2.45 4.24 3.40
C SER A 113 1.58 5.48 3.15
N PRO A 114 0.67 5.83 4.10
CA PRO A 114 0.09 7.16 4.13
C PRO A 114 1.18 8.23 4.19
N ARG A 115 0.98 9.33 3.48
CA ARG A 115 1.86 10.50 3.54
C ARG A 115 1.64 11.19 4.87
N VAL A 116 2.65 11.10 5.72
CA VAL A 116 2.65 11.68 7.07
C VAL A 116 3.42 12.98 7.14
N SER A 117 3.05 13.82 8.08
CA SER A 117 3.78 15.03 8.48
C SER A 117 4.19 14.92 9.95
N GLY A 118 5.28 15.58 10.33
CA GLY A 118 5.76 15.59 11.71
C GLY A 118 7.15 15.00 11.87
N ASN A 119 7.80 15.40 12.95
CA ASN A 119 9.15 15.02 13.32
C ASN A 119 9.17 13.88 14.34
N THR A 120 8.09 13.71 15.12
CA THR A 120 7.97 12.62 16.11
C THR A 120 7.14 11.44 15.59
N ALA A 121 7.22 10.31 16.29
CA ALA A 121 6.40 9.13 15.97
C ALA A 121 4.91 9.42 16.19
N GLU A 122 4.58 10.16 17.26
CA GLU A 122 3.23 10.55 17.62
C GLU A 122 2.61 11.49 16.58
N GLU A 123 3.37 12.48 16.08
CA GLU A 123 2.91 13.39 15.04
C GLU A 123 2.68 12.66 13.71
N LYS A 124 3.58 11.75 13.33
CA LYS A 124 3.43 10.92 12.13
C LYS A 124 2.21 10.00 12.24
N LEU A 125 2.01 9.39 13.40
CA LEU A 125 0.84 8.54 13.65
C LEU A 125 -0.46 9.36 13.61
N ALA A 126 -0.48 10.54 14.23
CA ALA A 126 -1.63 11.44 14.21
C ALA A 126 -1.98 11.91 12.79
N SER A 127 -0.97 12.24 11.97
CA SER A 127 -1.19 12.63 10.58
C SER A 127 -1.57 11.47 9.66
N ALA A 128 -1.27 10.22 10.03
CA ALA A 128 -1.74 9.03 9.31
C ALA A 128 -3.21 8.68 9.59
N LYS A 129 -3.76 9.08 10.75
CA LYS A 129 -5.12 8.72 11.19
C LYS A 129 -6.23 8.90 10.13
N PRO A 130 -6.23 9.98 9.32
CA PRO A 130 -7.21 10.13 8.24
C PRO A 130 -7.29 8.95 7.26
N ALA A 131 -6.22 8.18 7.08
CA ALA A 131 -6.17 7.01 6.19
C ALA A 131 -6.92 5.79 6.73
N TYR A 132 -7.18 5.75 8.04
CA TYR A 132 -7.70 4.57 8.72
C TYR A 132 -9.20 4.62 8.93
N ARG A 133 -9.81 3.44 8.92
CA ARG A 133 -11.19 3.26 9.39
C ARG A 133 -11.21 2.88 10.87
N PHE A 134 -12.34 3.16 11.52
CA PHE A 134 -12.63 2.70 12.87
C PHE A 134 -14.13 2.41 13.00
N ASP A 135 -14.49 1.33 13.70
CA ASP A 135 -15.90 0.96 13.94
C ASP A 135 -16.77 0.90 12.65
N GLY A 136 -16.17 0.51 11.52
CA GLY A 136 -16.80 0.40 10.20
C GLY A 136 -16.98 1.70 9.45
N GLN A 137 -16.50 2.79 10.03
CA GLN A 137 -16.61 4.10 9.45
C GLN A 137 -15.29 4.50 8.79
N PRO A 138 -15.32 4.92 7.51
CA PRO A 138 -14.14 5.41 6.83
C PRO A 138 -13.63 6.70 7.49
N GLY A 139 -12.31 6.86 7.53
CA GLY A 139 -11.66 8.14 7.78
C GLY A 139 -11.83 9.13 6.62
N THR A 140 -11.28 10.34 6.76
CA THR A 140 -11.40 11.39 5.72
C THR A 140 -10.50 11.16 4.50
N GLY A 141 -9.55 10.22 4.61
CA GLY A 141 -8.55 9.89 3.60
C GLY A 141 -7.21 10.60 3.80
N ALA A 142 -6.12 9.98 3.32
CA ALA A 142 -4.80 10.58 3.24
C ALA A 142 -4.14 10.32 1.88
N ALA A 143 -3.32 11.27 1.42
CA ALA A 143 -2.42 11.05 0.30
C ALA A 143 -1.40 9.95 0.64
N SER A 144 -0.76 9.37 -0.36
CA SER A 144 0.12 8.21 -0.19
C SER A 144 1.54 8.45 -0.73
N THR A 145 2.46 7.69 -0.15
CA THR A 145 3.81 7.45 -0.67
C THR A 145 3.91 5.98 -1.05
N VAL A 146 4.27 5.71 -2.29
CA VAL A 146 4.55 4.36 -2.79
C VAL A 146 6.05 4.25 -3.05
N LYS A 147 6.68 3.22 -2.50
CA LYS A 147 8.02 2.80 -2.89
C LYS A 147 7.86 1.73 -3.97
N TYR A 148 8.47 1.97 -5.11
CA TYR A 148 8.39 1.14 -6.30
C TYR A 148 9.75 0.52 -6.58
N ASN A 149 9.80 -0.80 -6.68
CA ASN A 149 10.99 -1.51 -7.11
C ASN A 149 10.93 -1.77 -8.63
N PRO A 150 11.70 -1.05 -9.47
CA PRO A 150 11.72 -1.27 -10.91
C PRO A 150 12.30 -2.64 -11.29
N ASN A 151 13.08 -3.23 -10.39
CA ASN A 151 13.64 -4.58 -10.53
C ASN A 151 12.74 -5.65 -9.89
N ALA A 152 11.55 -5.30 -9.38
CA ALA A 152 10.62 -6.27 -8.86
C ALA A 152 10.26 -7.28 -9.97
N GLY A 153 10.57 -8.54 -9.70
CA GLY A 153 10.25 -9.66 -10.56
C GLY A 153 9.08 -10.48 -10.03
N ARG A 154 8.85 -11.61 -10.69
CA ARG A 154 7.92 -12.66 -10.27
C ARG A 154 8.13 -12.99 -8.79
N SER A 155 7.11 -12.76 -7.97
CA SER A 155 7.18 -13.03 -6.51
C SER A 155 6.80 -14.47 -6.16
N ASP A 156 5.95 -15.12 -6.96
CA ASP A 156 5.51 -16.49 -6.76
C ASP A 156 5.94 -17.39 -7.95
N PRO A 157 6.62 -18.53 -7.70
CA PRO A 157 6.98 -19.50 -8.75
C PRO A 157 5.80 -20.07 -9.55
N GLY A 158 4.56 -19.87 -9.13
CA GLY A 158 3.34 -20.19 -9.87
C GLY A 158 2.80 -19.05 -10.75
N ASP A 159 3.27 -17.81 -10.56
CA ASP A 159 2.74 -16.64 -11.26
C ASP A 159 3.13 -16.66 -12.74
N VAL A 160 2.18 -16.46 -13.65
CA VAL A 160 2.46 -16.37 -15.10
C VAL A 160 2.16 -14.95 -15.55
N ALA A 161 3.06 -14.35 -16.33
CA ALA A 161 2.84 -13.07 -16.99
C ALA A 161 2.46 -13.32 -18.45
N LEU A 162 1.41 -12.65 -18.94
CA LEU A 162 1.02 -12.72 -20.36
C LEU A 162 1.85 -11.76 -21.22
N ARG A 163 2.31 -10.66 -20.62
CA ARG A 163 3.11 -9.62 -21.27
C ARG A 163 4.33 -9.25 -20.43
N PRO A 164 5.43 -8.82 -21.06
CA PRO A 164 6.54 -8.19 -20.35
C PRO A 164 6.04 -7.03 -19.48
N GLY A 165 6.33 -7.08 -18.18
CA GLY A 165 5.95 -6.05 -17.24
C GLY A 165 4.67 -6.31 -16.43
N ASP A 166 3.89 -7.37 -16.73
CA ASP A 166 2.67 -7.67 -15.95
C ASP A 166 2.96 -7.88 -14.46
N PHE A 167 4.08 -8.51 -14.09
CA PHE A 167 4.46 -8.64 -12.68
C PHE A 167 4.66 -7.29 -12.00
N ARG A 168 5.32 -6.33 -12.66
CA ARG A 168 5.53 -4.99 -12.12
C ARG A 168 4.24 -4.18 -12.10
N ALA A 169 3.38 -4.33 -13.11
CA ALA A 169 2.06 -3.73 -13.12
C ALA A 169 1.20 -4.26 -11.97
N ASN A 170 1.20 -5.58 -11.73
CA ASN A 170 0.50 -6.19 -10.60
C ASN A 170 1.07 -5.71 -9.26
N SER A 171 2.40 -5.69 -9.09
CA SER A 171 3.03 -5.20 -7.85
C SER A 171 2.72 -3.72 -7.61
N LEU A 172 2.79 -2.86 -8.62
CA LEU A 172 2.34 -1.47 -8.49
C LEU A 172 0.85 -1.40 -8.19
N GLY A 173 0.03 -2.25 -8.83
CA GLY A 173 -1.40 -2.35 -8.62
C GLY A 173 -1.74 -2.69 -7.17
N HIS A 174 -1.01 -3.62 -6.55
CA HIS A 174 -1.13 -3.94 -5.13
C HIS A 174 -0.89 -2.71 -4.24
N GLU A 175 0.21 -1.98 -4.45
CA GLU A 175 0.49 -0.75 -3.69
C GLU A 175 -0.54 0.36 -3.96
N MET A 176 -1.10 0.40 -5.18
CA MET A 176 -2.16 1.34 -5.54
C MET A 176 -3.51 0.98 -4.92
N VAL A 177 -3.78 -0.31 -4.64
CA VAL A 177 -4.94 -0.71 -3.83
C VAL A 177 -4.78 -0.18 -2.40
N HIS A 178 -3.60 -0.28 -1.79
CA HIS A 178 -3.36 0.39 -0.49
C HIS A 178 -3.51 1.90 -0.59
N ALA A 179 -3.03 2.53 -1.66
CA ALA A 179 -3.19 3.97 -1.88
C ALA A 179 -4.67 4.37 -2.03
N HIS A 180 -5.47 3.58 -2.74
CA HIS A 180 -6.92 3.76 -2.82
C HIS A 180 -7.55 3.65 -1.43
N ARG A 181 -7.20 2.60 -0.67
CA ARG A 181 -7.70 2.42 0.69
C ARG A 181 -7.34 3.61 1.59
N ALA A 182 -6.10 4.11 1.53
CA ALA A 182 -5.67 5.29 2.27
C ALA A 182 -6.43 6.56 1.85
N ALA A 183 -6.60 6.79 0.54
CA ALA A 183 -7.35 7.92 0.01
C ALA A 183 -8.84 7.91 0.38
N HIS A 184 -9.38 6.74 0.74
CA HIS A 184 -10.77 6.55 1.14
C HIS A 184 -10.96 6.34 2.64
N GLY A 185 -9.88 6.42 3.43
CA GLY A 185 -9.98 6.24 4.88
C GLY A 185 -10.33 4.80 5.28
N LEU A 186 -9.94 3.81 4.47
CA LEU A 186 -10.36 2.41 4.62
C LEU A 186 -9.28 1.48 5.15
N GLN A 187 -8.05 1.98 5.35
CA GLN A 187 -6.96 1.14 5.83
C GLN A 187 -7.26 0.62 7.23
N VAL A 188 -6.82 -0.61 7.51
CA VAL A 188 -6.88 -1.14 8.87
C VAL A 188 -5.82 -0.43 9.72
N PRO A 189 -6.21 0.25 10.81
CA PRO A 189 -5.30 0.97 11.68
C PRO A 189 -4.39 0.04 12.47
N PRO A 190 -3.13 0.44 12.74
CA PRO A 190 -2.38 -0.14 13.84
C PRO A 190 -3.08 0.23 15.18
N LEU A 191 -2.92 -0.62 16.19
CA LEU A 191 -3.50 -0.44 17.52
C LEU A 191 -3.16 0.94 18.10
N GLU A 192 -1.94 1.43 17.85
CA GLU A 192 -1.42 2.71 18.33
C GLU A 192 -2.25 3.90 17.83
N ALA A 193 -2.86 3.81 16.64
CA ALA A 193 -3.71 4.87 16.11
C ALA A 193 -5.08 4.93 16.81
N SER A 194 -5.49 3.85 17.49
CA SER A 194 -6.81 3.70 18.10
C SER A 194 -6.90 4.28 19.52
N LYS A 195 -8.14 4.49 19.99
CA LYS A 195 -8.42 4.82 21.39
C LYS A 195 -8.02 3.72 22.39
N HIS A 196 -7.71 2.51 21.90
CA HIS A 196 -7.36 1.35 22.71
C HIS A 196 -5.85 1.14 22.88
N ALA A 197 -5.00 1.97 22.26
CA ALA A 197 -3.54 1.90 22.38
C ALA A 197 -3.05 1.84 23.85
N GLN A 198 -3.78 2.53 24.73
CA GLN A 198 -3.46 2.69 26.15
C GLN A 198 -4.38 1.85 27.06
N ASN A 199 -5.07 0.84 26.52
CA ASN A 199 -5.95 -0.03 27.30
C ASN A 199 -5.19 -0.69 28.46
N SER A 200 -5.73 -0.58 29.67
CA SER A 200 -5.09 -1.04 30.91
C SER A 200 -4.76 -2.54 30.92
N MET A 201 -5.53 -3.37 30.20
CA MET A 201 -5.22 -4.80 30.07
C MET A 201 -3.91 -5.04 29.30
N LEU A 202 -3.61 -4.20 28.31
CA LEU A 202 -2.42 -4.32 27.48
C LEU A 202 -1.21 -3.69 28.19
N LYS A 203 -1.42 -2.61 28.95
CA LYS A 203 -0.36 -1.94 29.73
C LYS A 203 0.36 -2.84 30.73
N LYS A 204 -0.33 -3.87 31.24
CA LYS A 204 0.28 -4.89 32.13
C LYS A 204 1.46 -5.63 31.49
N TYR A 205 1.53 -5.61 30.16
CA TYR A 205 2.58 -6.26 29.37
C TYR A 205 3.53 -5.22 28.75
N ASP A 206 3.48 -3.96 29.18
CA ASP A 206 4.44 -2.97 28.71
C ASP A 206 5.85 -3.36 29.20
N PRO A 207 6.85 -3.30 28.30
CA PRO A 207 8.18 -3.82 28.56
C PRO A 207 8.84 -3.10 29.74
N GLN A 208 9.39 -3.88 30.67
CA GLN A 208 10.13 -3.35 31.82
C GLN A 208 11.63 -3.26 31.54
N THR A 209 12.12 -4.04 30.57
CA THR A 209 13.53 -4.10 30.17
C THR A 209 13.69 -3.67 28.71
N PRO A 210 14.78 -2.98 28.33
CA PRO A 210 15.10 -2.74 26.93
C PRO A 210 15.21 -4.06 26.14
N GLY A 211 14.42 -4.19 25.08
CA GLY A 211 14.37 -5.39 24.22
C GLY A 211 13.15 -6.28 24.45
N ASP A 212 12.42 -6.11 25.55
CA ASP A 212 11.14 -6.77 25.76
C ASP A 212 10.06 -6.19 24.83
N VAL A 213 9.10 -7.02 24.44
CA VAL A 213 7.96 -6.62 23.62
C VAL A 213 6.65 -6.79 24.39
N ASN A 214 5.71 -5.88 24.15
CA ASN A 214 4.33 -6.08 24.59
C ASN A 214 3.67 -7.11 23.64
N TYR A 215 3.77 -8.39 24.00
CA TYR A 215 3.34 -9.50 23.16
C TYR A 215 1.88 -9.41 22.70
N PRO A 216 0.89 -9.10 23.57
CA PRO A 216 -0.48 -8.87 23.12
C PRO A 216 -0.62 -7.75 22.07
N LYS A 217 0.06 -6.61 22.26
CA LYS A 217 0.04 -5.51 21.26
C LYS A 217 0.64 -5.99 19.93
N GLN A 218 1.74 -6.74 19.97
CA GLN A 218 2.38 -7.29 18.78
C GLN A 218 1.44 -8.22 18.00
N VAL A 219 0.75 -9.13 18.68
CA VAL A 219 -0.19 -10.06 18.04
C VAL A 219 -1.37 -9.31 17.41
N ILE A 220 -1.95 -8.33 18.13
CA ILE A 220 -3.04 -7.49 17.61
C ILE A 220 -2.59 -6.71 16.37
N ASN A 221 -1.41 -6.09 16.41
CA ASN A 221 -0.87 -5.32 15.28
C ASN A 221 -0.54 -6.21 14.08
N GLN A 222 0.04 -7.39 14.30
CA GLN A 222 0.29 -8.34 13.22
C GLN A 222 -1.02 -8.82 12.59
N HIS A 223 -2.07 -9.02 13.39
CA HIS A 223 -3.39 -9.36 12.89
C HIS A 223 -3.98 -8.25 12.03
N ALA A 224 -3.95 -7.01 12.52
CA ALA A 224 -4.42 -5.83 11.79
C ALA A 224 -3.65 -5.62 10.48
N LEU A 225 -2.34 -5.84 10.47
CA LEU A 225 -1.52 -5.78 9.25
C LEU A 225 -1.95 -6.86 8.25
N LEU A 226 -2.08 -8.12 8.68
CA LEU A 226 -2.53 -9.19 7.78
C LEU A 226 -3.96 -8.96 7.29
N LYS A 227 -4.81 -8.37 8.12
CA LYS A 227 -6.17 -7.97 7.73
C LYS A 227 -6.15 -6.96 6.58
N GLU A 228 -5.30 -5.93 6.66
CA GLU A 228 -5.10 -4.96 5.59
C GLU A 228 -4.66 -5.66 4.30
N GLU A 229 -3.67 -6.55 4.38
CA GLU A 229 -3.15 -7.32 3.25
C GLU A 229 -4.19 -8.27 2.64
N PHE A 230 -4.96 -8.97 3.46
CA PHE A 230 -6.02 -9.86 2.99
C PHE A 230 -7.12 -9.12 2.24
N GLU A 231 -7.45 -7.89 2.66
CA GLU A 231 -8.40 -7.06 1.95
C GLU A 231 -7.81 -6.48 0.67
N THR A 232 -6.55 -6.02 0.68
CA THR A 232 -5.83 -5.56 -0.52
C THR A 232 -5.73 -6.66 -1.56
N VAL A 233 -5.35 -7.86 -1.16
CA VAL A 233 -5.28 -9.02 -2.08
C VAL A 233 -6.67 -9.44 -2.55
N GLY A 234 -7.70 -9.29 -1.72
CA GLY A 234 -9.06 -9.78 -1.97
C GLY A 234 -9.30 -11.22 -1.48
N LEU A 235 -8.58 -11.65 -0.44
CA LEU A 235 -8.88 -12.84 0.37
C LEU A 235 -10.01 -12.59 1.36
N GLN A 236 -10.16 -11.35 1.81
CA GLN A 236 -11.30 -10.87 2.58
C GLN A 236 -11.91 -9.64 1.91
N ARG A 237 -13.19 -9.37 2.20
CA ARG A 237 -13.88 -8.17 1.69
C ARG A 237 -13.61 -6.99 2.62
N THR A 238 -13.46 -5.80 2.04
CA THR A 238 -13.51 -4.54 2.77
C THR A 238 -14.93 -4.35 3.34
N PRO A 239 -15.12 -4.20 4.66
CA PRO A 239 -16.42 -3.92 5.26
C PRO A 239 -17.09 -2.69 4.63
N GLY A 240 -18.38 -2.76 4.34
CA GLY A 240 -19.13 -1.65 3.73
C GLY A 240 -18.78 -1.30 2.28
N HIS A 241 -17.74 -1.91 1.70
CA HIS A 241 -17.22 -1.56 0.36
C HIS A 241 -16.96 -2.80 -0.50
N PRO A 242 -18.02 -3.53 -0.92
CA PRO A 242 -17.89 -4.78 -1.69
C PRO A 242 -17.22 -4.58 -3.05
N ASP A 243 -17.33 -3.39 -3.63
CA ASP A 243 -16.80 -3.07 -4.95
C ASP A 243 -15.38 -2.51 -4.92
N ALA A 244 -14.76 -2.38 -3.73
CA ALA A 244 -13.38 -1.89 -3.59
C ALA A 244 -12.40 -2.64 -4.52
N PRO A 245 -11.40 -1.95 -5.11
CA PRO A 245 -10.39 -2.59 -5.94
C PRO A 245 -9.55 -3.55 -5.09
N THR A 246 -9.07 -4.63 -5.71
CA THR A 246 -8.20 -5.63 -5.08
C THR A 246 -7.17 -6.14 -6.06
N GLU A 247 -6.04 -6.64 -5.55
CA GLU A 247 -5.03 -7.31 -6.38
C GLU A 247 -5.66 -8.47 -7.16
N LYS A 248 -6.56 -9.26 -6.57
CA LYS A 248 -7.23 -10.36 -7.26
C LYS A 248 -8.04 -9.92 -8.48
N LYS A 249 -8.70 -8.74 -8.43
CA LYS A 249 -9.38 -8.16 -9.60
C LYS A 249 -8.37 -7.77 -10.69
N ILE A 250 -7.27 -7.11 -10.31
CA ILE A 250 -6.18 -6.74 -11.22
C ILE A 250 -5.53 -7.98 -11.86
N ARG A 251 -5.20 -9.00 -11.06
CA ARG A 251 -4.63 -10.27 -11.52
C ARG A 251 -5.51 -10.94 -12.56
N LYS A 252 -6.83 -10.97 -12.34
CA LYS A 252 -7.78 -11.52 -13.31
C LYS A 252 -7.68 -10.82 -14.66
N GLU A 253 -7.60 -9.49 -14.68
CA GLU A 253 -7.48 -8.68 -15.90
C GLU A 253 -6.10 -8.84 -16.58
N LEU A 254 -5.05 -9.08 -15.80
CA LEU A 254 -3.71 -9.39 -16.29
C LEU A 254 -3.53 -10.87 -16.70
N GLY A 255 -4.55 -11.71 -16.54
CA GLY A 255 -4.49 -13.15 -16.82
C GLY A 255 -3.60 -13.95 -15.84
N MET A 256 -3.38 -13.40 -14.65
CA MET A 256 -2.61 -14.02 -13.58
C MET A 256 -3.54 -14.86 -12.68
N PRO A 257 -3.07 -15.99 -12.13
CA PRO A 257 -3.87 -16.81 -11.22
C PRO A 257 -4.22 -16.01 -9.95
N PRO A 258 -5.41 -16.14 -9.36
CA PRO A 258 -5.74 -15.44 -8.12
C PRO A 258 -4.85 -15.93 -6.98
N ARG A 259 -4.45 -15.03 -6.07
CA ARG A 259 -3.80 -15.44 -4.83
C ARG A 259 -4.78 -16.20 -3.94
N THR A 260 -4.26 -17.21 -3.24
CA THR A 260 -4.98 -17.98 -2.22
C THR A 260 -4.45 -17.72 -0.80
N ASN A 261 -3.31 -17.04 -0.70
CA ASN A 261 -2.64 -16.64 0.53
C ASN A 261 -1.85 -15.34 0.30
N TYR A 262 -1.40 -14.72 1.39
CA TYR A 262 -0.45 -13.61 1.38
C TYR A 262 0.80 -14.03 2.15
N SER A 263 1.92 -14.23 1.47
CA SER A 263 3.19 -14.68 2.07
C SER A 263 3.06 -15.97 2.91
N GLY A 264 2.20 -16.89 2.49
CA GLY A 264 1.88 -18.13 3.22
C GLY A 264 0.73 -18.00 4.22
N GLU A 265 0.30 -16.78 4.54
CA GLU A 265 -0.79 -16.53 5.50
C GLU A 265 -2.17 -16.55 4.84
N VAL A 266 -3.15 -17.09 5.55
CA VAL A 266 -4.55 -17.16 5.13
C VAL A 266 -5.48 -16.64 6.22
N PRO A 267 -6.66 -16.09 5.86
CA PRO A 267 -7.69 -15.76 6.84
C PRO A 267 -8.01 -16.97 7.75
N GLY A 268 -8.01 -16.78 9.06
CA GLY A 268 -8.23 -17.86 10.04
C GLY A 268 -7.03 -18.79 10.27
N GLY A 269 -5.85 -18.47 9.70
CA GLY A 269 -4.62 -19.22 9.86
C GLY A 269 -3.92 -19.03 11.22
N ALA A 270 -2.62 -19.32 11.26
CA ALA A 270 -1.82 -19.35 12.49
C ALA A 270 -1.87 -18.03 13.28
N ASN A 271 -1.78 -16.88 12.60
CA ASN A 271 -1.88 -15.59 13.27
C ASN A 271 -3.25 -15.35 13.95
N HIS A 272 -4.35 -15.81 13.34
CA HIS A 272 -5.67 -15.71 13.97
C HIS A 272 -5.79 -16.63 15.19
N GLN A 273 -5.20 -17.82 15.15
CA GLN A 273 -5.14 -18.71 16.31
C GLN A 273 -4.33 -18.08 17.45
N GLU A 274 -3.25 -17.38 17.12
CA GLU A 274 -2.46 -16.64 18.12
C GLU A 274 -3.26 -15.50 18.76
N LEU A 275 -4.05 -14.77 17.97
CA LEU A 275 -4.98 -13.77 18.48
C LEU A 275 -6.03 -14.38 19.42
N GLN A 276 -6.57 -15.56 19.09
CA GLN A 276 -7.52 -16.27 19.96
C GLN A 276 -6.89 -16.64 21.30
N ARG A 277 -5.63 -17.11 21.31
CA ARG A 277 -4.90 -17.40 22.56
C ARG A 277 -4.70 -16.15 23.41
N VAL A 278 -4.33 -15.03 22.78
CA VAL A 278 -4.20 -13.73 23.47
C VAL A 278 -5.56 -13.28 24.02
N ASP A 279 -6.65 -13.46 23.27
CA ASP A 279 -7.99 -13.15 23.73
C ASP A 279 -8.37 -13.98 24.96
N GLU A 280 -8.21 -15.30 24.90
CA GLU A 280 -8.51 -16.21 26.01
C GLU A 280 -7.71 -15.87 27.27
N ALA A 281 -6.42 -15.56 27.12
CA ALA A 281 -5.53 -15.20 28.23
C ALA A 281 -5.89 -13.86 28.87
N LEU A 282 -6.46 -12.93 28.11
CA LEU A 282 -6.84 -11.59 28.57
C LEU A 282 -8.34 -11.44 28.88
N ASP A 283 -9.13 -12.48 28.63
CA ASP A 283 -10.57 -12.47 28.84
C ASP A 283 -10.95 -12.50 30.32
N ASN A 284 -11.26 -11.31 30.83
CA ASN A 284 -11.68 -11.06 32.21
C ASN A 284 -13.20 -11.11 32.43
N ARG A 285 -14.00 -11.55 31.43
CA ARG A 285 -15.44 -11.74 31.60
C ARG A 285 -15.70 -12.84 32.66
N LEU A 286 -16.73 -12.64 33.49
CA LEU A 286 -17.09 -13.56 34.57
C LEU A 286 -18.37 -14.35 34.26
N GLY A 287 -18.46 -15.57 34.82
CA GLY A 287 -19.69 -16.35 34.92
C GLY A 287 -20.44 -16.58 33.61
N VAL A 288 -21.73 -16.22 33.59
CA VAL A 288 -22.67 -16.42 32.47
C VAL A 288 -22.21 -15.67 31.21
N SER A 289 -21.67 -14.45 31.33
CA SER A 289 -21.26 -13.65 30.17
C SER A 289 -20.13 -14.31 29.37
N LYS A 290 -19.18 -14.96 30.06
CA LYS A 290 -18.12 -15.75 29.42
C LYS A 290 -18.65 -17.09 28.88
N ARG A 291 -19.48 -17.79 29.66
CA ARG A 291 -20.02 -19.11 29.29
C ARG A 291 -20.95 -19.07 28.08
N PHE A 292 -21.71 -18.00 27.90
CA PHE A 292 -22.69 -17.84 26.82
C PHE A 292 -22.29 -16.78 25.78
N ASN A 293 -21.07 -16.23 25.85
CA ASN A 293 -20.58 -15.18 24.94
C ASN A 293 -21.57 -14.02 24.75
N LEU A 294 -22.21 -13.58 25.84
CA LEU A 294 -23.25 -12.53 25.78
C LEU A 294 -22.67 -11.15 25.44
N THR A 295 -21.38 -10.94 25.67
CA THR A 295 -20.67 -9.70 25.33
C THR A 295 -19.31 -10.03 24.73
N ASP A 296 -18.84 -9.21 23.79
CA ASP A 296 -17.49 -9.35 23.24
C ASP A 296 -16.43 -9.28 24.36
N SER A 297 -15.42 -10.14 24.27
CA SER A 297 -14.23 -10.05 25.10
C SER A 297 -13.49 -8.73 24.83
N PRO A 298 -12.64 -8.27 25.75
CA PRO A 298 -11.94 -7.00 25.55
C PRO A 298 -11.02 -6.99 24.31
N VAL A 299 -10.32 -8.08 23.98
CA VAL A 299 -9.52 -8.15 22.73
C VAL A 299 -10.44 -8.16 21.51
N THR A 300 -11.54 -8.93 21.54
CA THR A 300 -12.55 -8.90 20.45
C THR A 300 -13.10 -7.49 20.22
N LYS A 301 -13.36 -6.71 21.28
CA LYS A 301 -13.79 -5.30 21.14
C LYS A 301 -12.75 -4.43 20.46
N ILE A 302 -11.47 -4.60 20.82
CA ILE A 302 -10.36 -3.86 20.20
C ILE A 302 -10.28 -4.23 18.72
N VAL A 303 -10.26 -5.53 18.40
CA VAL A 303 -10.14 -6.00 17.01
C VAL A 303 -11.35 -5.55 16.19
N ASN A 304 -12.57 -5.66 16.72
CA ASN A 304 -13.77 -5.14 16.06
C ASN A 304 -13.68 -3.64 15.78
N HIS A 305 -13.11 -2.86 16.71
CA HIS A 305 -12.90 -1.42 16.52
C HIS A 305 -11.92 -1.09 15.39
N LEU A 306 -10.86 -1.89 15.22
CA LEU A 306 -9.87 -1.70 14.15
C LEU A 306 -10.40 -2.20 12.79
N GLU A 307 -11.11 -3.33 12.79
CA GLU A 307 -11.36 -4.06 11.55
C GLU A 307 -12.72 -3.88 10.93
N LYS A 308 -13.77 -3.76 11.76
CA LYS A 308 -15.14 -3.72 11.24
C LYS A 308 -15.41 -2.39 10.58
#